data_AF-I3S636-F1
#
_entry.id   AF-I3S636-F1
#
_cell.length_a   1.000
_cell.length_b   1.000
_cell.length_c   1.000
_cell.angle_alpha   90.00
_cell.angle_beta   90.00
_cell.angle_gamma   90.00
#
_symmetry.space_group_name_H-M   'P 1'
#
loop_
_entity.id
_entity.type
_entity.pdbx_description
1 polymer ?
#
loop_
_entity_poly.entity_id
_entity_poly.type
_entity_poly.pdbx_seq_one_letter_code
_entity_poly.pdbx_strand_id
1 'polypeptide(L)'
;MLGKKRKISKHKELERAKKLEELKKNDPEKGEAIAKKEAWKAAMDRASGIKVHDDPKLIKKSIHKVKKQQEKNAEKWEERVQSRDQLKAEKQKKRSDNIAERINDKKMRKIAKREKKLLRPGFEGRKEGFINSSSG
;
A
#
# COMPACT_ATOMS: atom_id res chain seq x y z
N MET A 1 -31.71 -25.87 1.08
CA MET A 1 -31.14 -25.34 -0.19
C MET A 1 -29.82 -26.05 -0.47
N LEU A 2 -29.73 -26.83 -1.55
CA LEU A 2 -28.47 -27.47 -1.95
C LEU A 2 -27.46 -26.37 -2.33
N GLY A 3 -26.41 -26.20 -1.52
CA GLY A 3 -25.40 -25.18 -1.73
C GLY A 3 -24.73 -25.30 -3.11
N LYS A 4 -24.60 -24.17 -3.82
CA LYS A 4 -23.86 -24.11 -5.09
C LYS A 4 -22.46 -24.70 -4.87
N LYS A 5 -22.14 -25.80 -5.56
CA LYS A 5 -20.80 -26.41 -5.52
C LYS A 5 -19.76 -25.34 -5.89
N ARG A 6 -18.73 -25.18 -5.05
CA ARG A 6 -17.64 -24.23 -5.30
C ARG A 6 -16.98 -24.55 -6.64
N LYS A 7 -16.80 -23.52 -7.47
CA LYS A 7 -16.05 -23.64 -8.73
C LYS A 7 -14.63 -24.11 -8.44
N ILE A 8 -14.10 -24.96 -9.32
CA ILE A 8 -12.75 -25.48 -9.22
C ILE A 8 -11.75 -24.31 -9.31
N SER A 9 -10.62 -24.41 -8.62
CA SER A 9 -9.58 -23.37 -8.71
C SER A 9 -8.95 -23.37 -10.11
N LYS A 10 -8.62 -22.18 -10.64
CA LYS A 10 -7.94 -22.03 -11.94
C LYS A 10 -6.64 -22.85 -12.03
N HIS A 11 -5.94 -23.02 -10.91
CA HIS A 11 -4.75 -23.87 -10.83
C HIS A 11 -5.10 -25.34 -11.08
N LYS A 12 -6.20 -25.84 -10.51
CA LYS A 12 -6.66 -27.21 -10.71
C LYS A 12 -7.22 -27.43 -12.13
N GLU A 13 -7.80 -26.42 -12.75
CA GLU A 13 -8.18 -26.45 -14.18
C GLU A 13 -6.94 -26.53 -15.09
N LEU A 14 -5.90 -25.75 -14.79
CA LEU A 14 -4.64 -25.78 -15.52
C LEU A 14 -3.91 -27.13 -15.40
N GLU A 15 -3.89 -27.72 -14.20
CA GLU A 15 -3.30 -29.04 -14.00
C GLU A 15 -4.07 -30.15 -14.74
N ARG A 16 -5.39 -30.05 -14.82
CA ARG A 16 -6.19 -30.97 -15.65
C ARG A 16 -5.87 -30.83 -17.14
N ALA A 17 -5.80 -29.60 -17.64
CA ALA A 17 -5.46 -29.34 -19.04
C ALA A 17 -4.06 -29.88 -19.40
N LYS A 18 -3.06 -29.71 -18.52
CA LYS A 18 -1.73 -30.29 -18.71
C LYS A 18 -1.73 -31.81 -18.76
N LYS A 19 -2.43 -32.47 -17.82
CA LYS A 19 -2.53 -33.94 -17.79
C LYS A 19 -3.15 -34.49 -19.07
N LEU A 20 -4.12 -33.78 -19.64
CA LEU A 20 -4.72 -34.17 -20.91
C LEU A 20 -3.76 -33.99 -22.09
N GLU A 21 -2.94 -32.94 -22.10
CA GLU A 21 -1.86 -32.77 -23.08
C GLU A 21 -0.80 -33.87 -22.95
N GLU A 22 -0.43 -34.26 -21.72
CA GLU A 22 0.54 -35.33 -21.45
C GLU A 22 0.01 -36.71 -21.89
N LEU A 23 -1.25 -37.02 -21.57
CA LEU A 23 -1.88 -38.27 -21.99
C LEU A 23 -1.99 -38.40 -23.51
N LYS A 24 -2.26 -37.29 -24.22
CA LYS A 24 -2.25 -37.26 -25.70
C LYS A 24 -0.87 -37.52 -26.30
N LYS A 25 0.19 -37.14 -25.61
CA LYS A 25 1.58 -37.34 -26.07
C LYS A 25 2.07 -38.77 -25.82
N ASN A 26 1.69 -39.35 -24.67
CA ASN A 26 2.17 -40.67 -24.27
C ASN A 26 1.37 -41.81 -24.92
N ASP A 27 0.05 -41.67 -25.06
CA ASP A 27 -0.83 -42.69 -25.66
C ASP A 27 -1.79 -42.04 -26.66
N PRO A 28 -1.49 -42.04 -27.97
CA PRO A 28 -2.32 -41.34 -28.96
C PRO A 28 -3.74 -41.92 -29.07
N GLU A 29 -3.89 -43.24 -29.09
CA GLU A 29 -5.21 -43.89 -29.22
C GLU A 29 -6.13 -43.65 -28.01
N LYS A 30 -5.58 -43.81 -26.79
CA LYS A 30 -6.33 -43.55 -25.54
C LYS A 30 -6.58 -42.04 -25.36
N GLY A 31 -5.62 -41.22 -25.74
CA GLY A 31 -5.71 -39.76 -25.70
C GLY A 31 -6.83 -39.21 -26.59
N GLU A 32 -7.00 -39.75 -27.80
CA GLU A 32 -8.10 -39.37 -28.68
C GLU A 32 -9.46 -39.77 -28.13
N ALA A 33 -9.60 -40.97 -27.58
CA ALA A 33 -10.86 -41.43 -26.98
C ALA A 33 -11.27 -40.56 -25.78
N ILE A 34 -10.33 -40.18 -24.92
CA ILE A 34 -10.57 -39.30 -23.78
C ILE A 34 -10.90 -37.88 -24.25
N ALA A 35 -10.14 -37.36 -25.23
CA ALA A 35 -10.37 -36.02 -25.77
C ALA A 35 -11.76 -35.89 -26.41
N LYS A 36 -12.21 -36.92 -27.16
CA LYS A 36 -13.56 -36.97 -27.71
C LYS A 36 -14.60 -36.94 -26.58
N LYS A 37 -14.47 -37.80 -25.56
CA LYS A 37 -15.40 -37.82 -24.41
C LYS A 37 -15.48 -36.47 -23.69
N GLU A 38 -14.35 -35.82 -23.46
CA GLU A 38 -14.32 -34.51 -22.82
C GLU A 38 -14.87 -33.40 -23.71
N ALA A 39 -14.62 -33.44 -25.02
CA ALA A 39 -15.20 -32.47 -25.95
C ALA A 39 -16.73 -32.56 -25.97
N TRP A 40 -17.30 -33.77 -25.99
CA TRP A 40 -18.75 -33.97 -25.89
C TRP A 40 -19.32 -33.48 -24.57
N LYS A 41 -18.64 -33.79 -23.45
CA LYS A 41 -19.03 -33.29 -22.13
C LYS A 41 -19.00 -31.76 -22.08
N ALA A 42 -17.93 -31.16 -22.58
CA ALA A 42 -17.77 -29.71 -22.64
C ALA A 42 -18.83 -29.05 -23.54
N ALA A 43 -19.23 -29.70 -24.64
CA ALA A 43 -20.31 -29.22 -25.49
C ALA A 43 -21.67 -29.27 -24.77
N MET A 44 -21.97 -30.37 -24.05
CA MET A 44 -23.19 -30.48 -23.23
C MET A 44 -23.21 -29.46 -22.09
N ASP A 45 -22.08 -29.28 -21.39
CA ASP A 45 -21.96 -28.29 -20.31
C ASP A 45 -22.19 -26.86 -20.86
N ARG A 46 -21.63 -26.52 -22.03
CA ARG A 46 -21.90 -25.23 -22.69
C ARG A 46 -23.37 -25.07 -23.07
N ALA A 47 -24.00 -26.10 -23.64
CA ALA A 47 -25.41 -26.08 -24.00
C ALA A 47 -26.33 -25.89 -22.77
N SER A 48 -25.94 -26.44 -21.62
CA SER A 48 -26.61 -26.22 -20.33
C SER A 48 -26.36 -24.85 -19.70
N GLY A 49 -25.53 -24.00 -20.32
CA GLY A 49 -25.19 -22.66 -19.83
C GLY A 49 -24.04 -22.60 -18.83
N ILE A 50 -23.31 -23.69 -18.62
CA ILE A 50 -22.13 -23.72 -17.74
C ILE A 50 -20.94 -23.10 -18.48
N LYS A 51 -20.23 -22.17 -17.81
CA LYS A 51 -18.98 -21.59 -18.35
C LYS A 51 -17.85 -22.61 -18.24
N VAL A 52 -17.36 -23.03 -19.40
CA VAL A 52 -16.32 -24.04 -19.54
C VAL A 52 -14.98 -23.37 -19.88
N HIS A 53 -13.91 -23.76 -19.18
CA HIS A 53 -12.56 -23.18 -19.31
C HIS A 53 -11.55 -24.28 -19.68
N ASP A 54 -11.33 -24.48 -20.97
CA ASP A 54 -10.55 -25.63 -21.47
C ASP A 54 -9.15 -25.23 -21.95
N ASP A 55 -8.94 -23.96 -22.30
CA ASP A 55 -7.70 -23.49 -22.91
C ASP A 55 -6.58 -23.23 -21.86
N PRO A 56 -5.49 -24.01 -21.85
CA PRO A 56 -4.42 -23.85 -20.86
C PRO A 56 -3.72 -22.48 -20.98
N LYS A 57 -3.60 -21.95 -22.19
CA LYS A 57 -3.00 -20.63 -22.45
C LYS A 57 -3.82 -19.50 -21.81
N LEU A 58 -5.15 -19.56 -21.90
CA LEU A 58 -6.03 -18.54 -21.32
C LEU A 58 -6.07 -18.63 -19.80
N ILE A 59 -6.08 -19.86 -19.25
CA ILE A 59 -6.03 -20.07 -17.80
C ILE A 59 -4.73 -19.49 -17.22
N LYS A 60 -3.58 -19.75 -17.86
CA LYS A 60 -2.27 -19.14 -17.49
C LYS A 60 -2.33 -17.61 -17.48
N LYS A 61 -2.84 -17.00 -18.57
CA LYS A 61 -3.00 -15.54 -18.66
C LYS A 61 -3.91 -14.99 -17.56
N SER A 62 -4.98 -15.70 -17.22
CA SER A 62 -5.92 -15.32 -16.17
C SER A 62 -5.26 -15.33 -14.78
N ILE A 63 -4.48 -16.37 -14.48
CA ILE A 63 -3.70 -16.47 -13.23
C ILE A 63 -2.69 -15.31 -13.14
N HIS A 64 -1.96 -15.06 -14.23
CA HIS A 64 -0.99 -13.96 -14.29
C HIS A 64 -1.62 -12.59 -14.09
N LYS A 65 -2.80 -12.35 -14.69
CA LYS A 65 -3.54 -11.10 -14.51
C LYS A 65 -3.95 -10.89 -13.05
N VAL A 66 -4.40 -11.95 -12.37
CA VAL A 66 -4.74 -11.89 -10.95
C VAL A 66 -3.50 -11.58 -10.11
N LYS A 67 -2.38 -12.25 -10.38
CA LYS A 67 -1.11 -11.99 -9.69
C LYS A 67 -0.65 -10.54 -9.85
N LYS A 68 -0.63 -10.03 -11.09
CA LYS A 68 -0.31 -8.62 -11.37
C LYS A 68 -1.25 -7.64 -10.68
N GLN A 69 -2.54 -7.96 -10.58
CA GLN A 69 -3.49 -7.11 -9.86
C GLN A 69 -3.19 -7.08 -8.36
N GLN A 70 -2.82 -8.22 -7.77
CA GLN A 70 -2.43 -8.30 -6.36
C GLN A 70 -1.16 -7.51 -6.09
N GLU A 71 -0.14 -7.63 -6.94
CA GLU A 71 1.11 -6.86 -6.87
C GLU A 71 0.81 -5.34 -6.91
N LYS A 72 0.04 -4.87 -7.89
CA LYS A 72 -0.37 -3.46 -7.99
C LYS A 72 -1.16 -2.98 -6.78
N ASN A 73 -2.01 -3.83 -6.20
CA ASN A 73 -2.78 -3.48 -5.03
C ASN A 73 -1.89 -3.35 -3.78
N ALA A 74 -0.89 -4.23 -3.65
CA ALA A 74 0.08 -4.19 -2.57
C ALA A 74 0.95 -2.92 -2.65
N GLU A 75 1.49 -2.62 -3.83
CA GLU A 75 2.27 -1.41 -4.10
C GLU A 75 1.47 -0.14 -3.77
N LYS A 76 0.24 -0.01 -4.27
CA LYS A 76 -0.64 1.11 -3.94
C LYS A 76 -0.97 1.22 -2.45
N TRP A 77 -1.04 0.10 -1.75
CA TRP A 77 -1.28 0.11 -0.31
C TRP A 77 -0.05 0.62 0.43
N GLU A 78 1.13 0.18 0.03
CA GLU A 78 2.40 0.65 0.57
C GLU A 78 2.59 2.16 0.33
N GLU A 79 2.37 2.65 -0.89
CA GLU A 79 2.40 4.08 -1.23
C GLU A 79 1.48 4.91 -0.32
N ARG A 80 0.26 4.43 -0.05
CA ARG A 80 -0.69 5.11 0.83
C ARG A 80 -0.19 5.16 2.28
N VAL A 81 0.41 4.08 2.77
CA VAL A 81 0.97 4.03 4.12
C VAL A 81 2.15 4.99 4.23
N GLN A 82 3.07 4.96 3.26
CA GLN A 82 4.22 5.87 3.20
C GLN A 82 3.77 7.34 3.15
N SER A 83 2.81 7.68 2.28
CA SER A 83 2.27 9.04 2.18
C SER A 83 1.61 9.50 3.48
N ARG A 84 0.82 8.63 4.13
CA ARG A 84 0.22 8.93 5.44
C ARG A 84 1.29 9.24 6.48
N ASP A 85 2.35 8.44 6.53
CA ASP A 85 3.39 8.57 7.55
C ASP A 85 4.27 9.80 7.29
N GLN A 86 4.57 10.12 6.03
CA GLN A 86 5.21 11.38 5.63
C GLN A 86 4.39 12.59 6.06
N LEU A 87 3.10 12.63 5.71
CA LEU A 87 2.21 13.74 6.08
C LEU A 87 2.10 13.91 7.61
N LYS A 88 2.11 12.80 8.36
CA LYS A 88 2.12 12.83 9.82
C LYS A 88 3.43 13.43 10.34
N ALA A 89 4.58 12.98 9.82
CA ALA A 89 5.90 13.48 10.20
C ALA A 89 6.06 14.97 9.87
N GLU A 90 5.63 15.41 8.69
CA GLU A 90 5.65 16.82 8.29
C GLU A 90 4.80 17.70 9.21
N LYS A 91 3.58 17.27 9.57
CA LYS A 91 2.73 18.00 10.52
C LYS A 91 3.36 18.08 11.90
N GLN A 92 3.99 16.99 12.36
CA GLN A 92 4.70 16.98 13.64
C GLN A 92 5.91 17.91 13.62
N LYS A 93 6.69 17.91 12.54
CA LYS A 93 7.82 18.83 12.34
C LYS A 93 7.37 20.30 12.34
N LYS A 94 6.33 20.64 11.57
CA LYS A 94 5.76 22.00 11.60
C LYS A 94 5.32 22.42 12.99
N ARG A 95 4.75 21.49 13.77
CA ARG A 95 4.36 21.76 15.17
C ARG A 95 5.58 21.99 16.06
N SER A 96 6.64 21.19 15.95
CA SER A 96 7.86 21.39 16.74
C SER A 96 8.52 22.73 16.41
N ASP A 97 8.56 23.08 15.13
CA ASP A 97 9.18 24.32 14.64
C ASP A 97 8.41 25.54 15.16
N ASN A 98 7.07 25.55 15.06
CA ASN A 98 6.23 26.62 15.61
C ASN A 98 6.33 26.75 17.15
N ILE A 99 6.50 25.64 17.86
CA ILE A 99 6.71 25.66 19.32
C ILE A 99 8.08 26.27 19.63
N ALA A 100 9.13 25.87 18.92
CA ALA A 100 10.47 26.40 19.09
C ALA A 100 10.53 27.90 18.79
N GLU A 101 9.89 28.35 17.70
CA GLU A 101 9.75 29.76 17.34
C GLU A 101 9.04 30.55 18.45
N ARG A 102 7.88 30.07 18.93
CA ARG A 102 7.17 30.71 20.04
C ARG A 102 8.01 30.79 21.33
N ILE A 103 8.85 29.79 21.62
CA ILE A 103 9.77 29.83 22.76
C ILE A 103 10.83 30.91 22.54
N ASN A 104 11.40 30.99 21.33
CA ASN A 104 12.40 31.98 20.97
C ASN A 104 11.83 33.41 21.04
N ASP A 105 10.64 33.65 20.49
CA ASP A 105 9.96 34.95 20.55
C ASP A 105 9.72 35.41 21.98
N LYS A 106 9.32 34.48 22.86
CA LYS A 106 9.15 34.79 24.29
C LYS A 106 10.50 35.16 24.94
N LYS A 107 11.59 34.49 24.58
CA LYS A 107 12.95 34.84 25.06
C LYS A 107 13.37 36.21 24.53
N MET A 108 13.26 36.46 23.24
CA MET A 108 13.61 37.73 22.60
C MET A 108 12.77 38.89 23.16
N ARG A 109 11.48 38.70 23.40
CA ARG A 109 10.63 39.72 24.03
C ARG A 109 11.05 40.03 25.47
N LYS A 110 11.54 39.04 26.23
CA LYS A 110 12.09 39.26 27.57
C LYS A 110 13.40 40.05 27.50
N ILE A 111 14.29 39.72 26.56
CA ILE A 111 15.55 40.43 26.31
C ILE A 111 15.26 41.88 25.92
N ALA A 112 14.41 42.13 24.92
CA ALA A 112 14.05 43.47 24.47
C ALA A 112 13.40 44.32 25.58
N LYS A 113 12.55 43.72 26.45
CA LYS A 113 12.00 44.41 27.63
C LYS A 113 13.09 44.78 28.64
N ARG A 114 14.09 43.91 28.83
CA ARG A 114 15.24 44.17 29.73
C ARG A 114 16.10 45.30 29.18
N GLU A 115 16.46 45.25 27.91
CA GLU A 115 17.25 46.29 27.23
C GLU A 115 16.52 47.64 27.24
N LYS A 116 15.22 47.67 26.93
CA LYS A 116 14.41 48.90 27.01
C LYS A 116 14.38 49.49 28.42
N LYS A 117 14.35 48.66 29.47
CA LYS A 117 14.43 49.14 30.87
C LYS A 117 15.81 49.71 31.18
N LEU A 118 16.88 49.11 30.67
CA LEU A 118 18.24 49.58 30.84
C LEU A 118 18.47 50.93 30.13
N LEU A 119 17.92 51.10 28.92
CA LEU A 119 18.05 52.32 28.12
C LEU A 119 17.18 53.51 28.58
N ARG A 120 16.23 53.32 29.50
CA ARG A 120 15.36 54.40 30.00
C ARG A 120 16.17 55.35 30.91
N PRO A 121 16.29 56.65 30.60
CA PRO A 121 16.94 57.60 31.50
C PRO A 121 16.12 57.71 32.79
N GLY A 122 16.74 57.40 33.94
CA GLY A 122 16.17 57.66 35.25
C GLY A 122 16.55 59.04 35.79
N PHE A 123 16.19 59.30 37.05
CA PHE A 123 16.56 60.53 37.78
C PHE A 123 18.09 60.76 37.84
N GLU A 124 18.89 59.68 37.79
CA GLU A 124 20.36 59.72 37.82
C GLU A 124 21.02 59.53 36.43
N GLY A 125 20.26 59.55 35.33
CA GLY A 125 20.79 59.30 33.98
C GLY A 125 20.71 57.83 33.54
N ARG A 126 21.48 57.46 32.50
CA ARG A 126 21.46 56.09 31.92
C ARG A 126 22.23 55.12 32.82
N LYS A 127 21.62 53.97 33.17
CA LYS A 127 22.31 52.87 33.87
C LYS A 127 22.97 51.92 32.87
N GLU A 128 24.28 51.71 32.95
CA GLU A 128 25.02 50.79 32.08
C GLU A 128 24.78 49.29 32.38
N GLY A 129 24.22 48.94 33.55
CA GLY A 129 24.02 47.53 33.93
C GLY A 129 23.01 47.31 35.06
N PHE A 130 22.63 46.04 35.25
CA PHE A 130 21.91 45.59 36.45
C PHE A 130 22.91 45.25 37.55
N ILE A 131 22.64 45.68 38.78
CA ILE A 131 23.51 45.50 39.96
C ILE A 131 23.78 44.01 40.30
N ASN A 132 23.03 43.07 39.72
CA ASN A 132 23.05 41.64 40.09
C ASN A 132 23.78 40.72 39.09
N SER A 133 24.67 41.23 38.24
CA SER A 133 25.41 40.43 37.23
C SER A 133 26.69 39.74 37.76
N SER A 134 26.96 39.79 39.07
CA SER A 134 28.20 39.27 39.69
C SER A 134 27.97 38.16 40.72
N SER A 135 26.92 37.33 40.57
CA SER A 135 26.83 36.09 41.35
C SER A 135 26.16 34.98 40.52
N GLY A 136 26.93 33.94 40.20
CA GLY A 136 26.50 32.75 39.46
C GLY A 136 27.29 32.50 38.20
#